data_AF-A0A5K0W765-F1
#
_entry.id   AF-A0A5K0W765-F1
#
_cell.length_a   1.000
_cell.length_b   1.000
_cell.length_c   1.000
_cell.angle_alpha   90.00
_cell.angle_beta   90.00
_cell.angle_gamma   90.00
#
_symmetry.space_group_name_H-M   'P 1'
#
loop_
_entity.id
_entity.type
_entity.pdbx_description
1 polymer ?
#
loop_
_entity_poly.entity_id
_entity_poly.type
_entity_poly.pdbx_seq_one_letter_code
_entity_poly.pdbx_strand_id
1 'polypeptide(L)'
;AIMHNWDDDKCVKILTRCKEAIPNPGGKVLIVDIVSKKWADQVFNEMQLNHDLIMTVFFDGKERNEEDWKKLIIEAGFSSYKIVTTVGVYSLIEVFP
;
A
#
# COMPACT_ATOMS: atom_id res chain seq x y z
N ALA A 1 2.73 -2.22 7.94
CA ALA A 1 3.51 -2.05 6.71
C ALA A 1 4.18 -3.37 6.39
N ILE A 2 3.74 -4.00 5.29
CA ILE A 2 4.22 -5.31 4.81
C ILE A 2 4.50 -5.19 3.32
N MET A 3 3.59 -4.53 2.60
CA MET A 3 3.61 -4.41 1.15
C MET A 3 4.80 -3.59 0.65
N HIS A 4 5.24 -2.58 1.40
CA HIS A 4 6.43 -1.80 1.04
C HIS A 4 7.75 -2.59 1.04
N ASN A 5 7.80 -3.79 1.65
CA ASN A 5 8.99 -4.65 1.69
C ASN A 5 9.22 -5.43 0.39
N TRP A 6 8.25 -5.40 -0.52
CA TRP A 6 8.22 -6.26 -1.70
C TRP A 6 8.06 -5.45 -2.98
N ASP A 7 8.59 -5.98 -4.07
CA ASP A 7 8.34 -5.47 -5.43
C ASP A 7 6.87 -5.61 -5.84
N ASP A 8 6.52 -5.00 -6.97
CA ASP A 8 5.14 -4.95 -7.46
C ASP A 8 4.59 -6.35 -7.78
N ASP A 9 5.36 -7.24 -8.39
CA ASP A 9 4.94 -8.60 -8.76
C ASP A 9 4.61 -9.45 -7.51
N LYS A 10 5.45 -9.36 -6.48
CA LYS A 10 5.24 -10.02 -5.19
C LYS A 10 4.04 -9.41 -4.46
N CYS A 11 3.88 -8.09 -4.50
CA CYS A 11 2.70 -7.43 -3.94
C CYS A 11 1.40 -7.90 -4.60
N VAL A 12 1.34 -7.97 -5.93
CA VAL A 12 0.17 -8.49 -6.65
C VAL A 12 -0.14 -9.93 -6.21
N LYS A 13 0.87 -10.81 -6.16
CA LYS A 13 0.70 -12.20 -5.69
C LYS A 13 0.13 -12.27 -4.28
N ILE A 14 0.65 -11.47 -3.35
CA ILE A 14 0.16 -11.40 -1.97
C ILE A 14 -1.31 -10.95 -1.96
N LEU A 15 -1.63 -9.87 -2.67
CA LEU A 15 -2.98 -9.34 -2.75
C LEU A 15 -3.97 -10.32 -3.37
N THR A 16 -3.58 -11.05 -4.43
CA THR A 16 -4.40 -12.12 -5.01
C THR A 16 -4.72 -13.21 -3.98
N ARG A 17 -3.73 -13.63 -3.17
CA ARG A 17 -3.98 -14.60 -2.08
C ARG A 17 -4.89 -14.03 -0.99
N CYS A 18 -4.74 -12.75 -0.65
CA CYS A 18 -5.66 -12.10 0.28
C CYS A 18 -7.09 -12.05 -0.28
N LYS A 19 -7.25 -11.82 -1.58
CA LYS A 19 -8.56 -11.85 -2.26
C LYS A 19 -9.21 -13.23 -2.17
N GLU A 20 -8.45 -14.29 -2.44
CA GLU A 20 -8.92 -15.69 -2.34
C GLU A 20 -9.35 -16.07 -0.92
N ALA A 21 -8.74 -15.45 0.10
CA ALA A 21 -8.97 -15.79 1.51
C ALA A 21 -10.18 -15.09 2.15
N ILE A 22 -10.69 -14.01 1.57
CA ILE A 22 -11.80 -13.24 2.13
C ILE A 22 -13.16 -13.66 1.55
N PRO A 23 -14.25 -13.59 2.33
CA PRO A 23 -15.58 -13.92 1.84
C PRO A 23 -16.08 -12.90 0.80
N ASN A 24 -16.86 -13.37 -0.17
CA ASN A 24 -17.57 -12.53 -1.13
C ASN A 24 -19.05 -12.99 -1.20
N PRO A 25 -20.03 -12.18 -0.73
CA PRO A 25 -19.93 -10.77 -0.35
C PRO A 25 -19.46 -10.52 1.10
N GLY A 26 -18.97 -9.30 1.37
CA GLY A 26 -18.75 -8.76 2.72
C GLY A 26 -17.29 -8.74 3.22
N GLY A 27 -16.38 -9.44 2.56
CA GLY A 27 -14.95 -9.39 2.87
C GLY A 27 -14.27 -8.14 2.31
N LYS A 28 -13.20 -7.70 3.00
CA LYS A 28 -12.28 -6.66 2.53
C LYS A 28 -10.87 -6.93 3.05
N VAL A 29 -9.86 -6.43 2.35
CA VAL A 29 -8.47 -6.42 2.82
C VAL A 29 -8.16 -5.04 3.39
N LEU A 30 -7.47 -5.00 4.53
CA LEU A 30 -6.98 -3.77 5.14
C LEU A 30 -5.46 -3.72 4.97
N ILE A 31 -4.97 -2.69 4.30
CA ILE A 31 -3.55 -2.42 4.13
C ILE A 31 -3.21 -1.21 4.98
N VAL A 32 -2.18 -1.32 5.82
CA VAL A 32 -1.62 -0.21 6.58
C VAL A 32 -0.19 0.01 6.11
N ASP A 33 -0.01 1.00 5.27
CA ASP A 33 1.27 1.31 4.64
C ASP A 33 1.34 2.77 4.17
N ILE A 34 2.52 3.24 3.79
CA ILE A 34 2.69 4.62 3.35
C ILE A 34 2.07 4.81 1.96
N VAL A 35 1.34 5.91 1.79
CA VAL A 35 0.89 6.40 0.49
C VAL A 35 1.66 7.67 0.21
N SER A 36 2.68 7.55 -0.65
CA SER A 36 3.61 8.61 -0.97
C SER A 36 2.88 9.81 -1.58
N LYS A 37 3.00 10.96 -0.93
CA LYS A 37 2.45 12.24 -1.40
C LYS A 37 3.31 13.40 -0.92
N LYS A 38 2.97 14.60 -1.40
CA LYS A 38 3.56 15.84 -0.87
C LYS A 38 2.78 16.27 0.37
N TRP A 39 3.46 16.29 1.50
CA TRP A 39 2.94 16.79 2.77
C TRP A 39 3.13 18.30 2.87
N ALA A 40 2.20 18.97 3.56
CA ALA A 40 2.36 20.38 3.93
C ALA A 40 3.47 20.56 4.96
N ASP A 41 3.64 19.60 5.87
CA ASP A 41 4.72 19.56 6.85
C ASP A 41 5.97 18.90 6.23
N GLN A 42 7.08 19.62 6.29
CA GLN A 42 8.38 19.16 5.79
C GLN A 42 8.89 17.92 6.53
N VAL A 43 8.58 17.77 7.83
CA VAL A 43 9.01 16.61 8.63
C VAL A 43 8.41 15.31 8.08
N PHE A 44 7.16 15.35 7.61
CA PHE A 44 6.54 14.18 6.99
C PHE A 44 7.08 13.87 5.60
N ASN A 45 7.48 14.89 4.83
CA ASN A 45 8.19 14.66 3.56
C ASN A 45 9.53 13.97 3.80
N GLU A 46 10.31 14.43 4.79
CA GLU A 46 11.60 13.83 5.15
C GLU A 46 11.45 12.40 5.69
N MET A 47 10.45 12.16 6.54
CA MET A 47 10.16 10.83 7.08
C MET A 47 9.77 9.84 5.97
N GLN A 48 8.90 10.24 5.04
CA GLN A 48 8.51 9.40 3.90
C GLN A 48 9.72 9.06 3.01
N LEU A 49 10.57 10.04 2.70
CA LEU A 49 11.78 9.82 1.89
C LEU A 49 12.80 8.92 2.61
N ASN A 50 12.95 9.08 3.92
CA ASN A 50 13.80 8.21 4.72
C ASN A 50 13.30 6.75 4.69
N HIS A 51 11.99 6.55 4.79
CA HIS A 51 11.36 5.23 4.67
C HIS A 51 11.60 4.60 3.29
N ASP A 52 11.42 5.35 2.21
CA ASP A 52 11.67 4.87 0.85
C ASP A 52 13.14 4.46 0.63
N LEU A 53 14.07 5.23 1.20
CA LEU A 53 15.48 4.86 1.19
C LEU A 53 15.75 3.57 1.98
N ILE A 54 15.13 3.39 3.16
CA ILE A 54 15.26 2.16 3.95
C ILE A 54 14.71 0.96 3.16
N MET A 55 13.55 1.11 2.51
CA MET A 55 12.96 0.06 1.67
C MET A 55 13.86 -0.30 0.50
N THR A 56 14.49 0.68 -0.14
CA THR A 56 15.43 0.46 -1.24
C THR A 56 16.74 -0.23 -0.80
N VAL A 57 17.26 0.11 0.38
CA VAL A 57 18.57 -0.39 0.85
C VAL A 57 18.49 -1.76 1.50
N PHE A 58 17.44 -2.00 2.30
CA PHE A 58 17.34 -3.22 3.12
C PHE A 58 16.35 -4.24 2.56
N PHE A 59 15.52 -3.85 1.62
CA PHE A 59 14.49 -4.69 1.02
C PHE A 59 14.51 -4.56 -0.50
N ASP A 60 13.74 -5.40 -1.17
CA ASP A 60 13.52 -5.32 -2.62
C ASP A 60 12.20 -4.56 -2.87
N GLY A 61 12.03 -3.47 -2.12
CA GLY A 61 10.75 -2.79 -1.89
C GLY A 61 10.83 -1.29 -2.15
N LYS A 62 9.68 -0.61 -2.03
CA LYS A 62 9.55 0.83 -2.24
C LYS A 62 8.29 1.37 -1.57
N GLU A 63 8.31 2.65 -1.22
CA GLU A 63 7.08 3.37 -0.90
C GLU A 63 6.33 3.73 -2.19
N ARG A 64 5.00 3.69 -2.14
CA ARG A 64 4.14 3.79 -3.33
C ARG A 64 3.19 4.97 -3.23
N ASN A 65 3.02 5.70 -4.33
CA ASN A 65 1.99 6.73 -4.39
C ASN A 65 0.61 6.10 -4.63
N GLU A 66 -0.44 6.92 -4.63
CA GLU A 66 -1.81 6.41 -4.78
C GLU A 66 -2.06 5.71 -6.13
N GLU A 67 -1.47 6.19 -7.23
CA GLU A 67 -1.65 5.54 -8.55
C GLU A 67 -0.92 4.20 -8.64
N ASP A 68 0.24 4.07 -8.00
CA ASP A 68 0.94 2.78 -7.86
C ASP A 68 0.08 1.79 -7.06
N TRP A 69 -0.48 2.24 -5.93
CA TRP A 69 -1.39 1.43 -5.11
C TRP A 69 -2.60 0.96 -5.89
N LYS A 70 -3.26 1.89 -6.59
CA LYS A 70 -4.40 1.59 -7.46
C LYS A 70 -4.04 0.57 -8.52
N LYS A 71 -2.88 0.70 -9.18
CA LYS A 71 -2.41 -0.28 -10.18
C LYS A 71 -2.30 -1.68 -9.56
N LEU A 72 -1.60 -1.82 -8.43
CA LEU A 72 -1.44 -3.13 -7.75
C LEU A 72 -2.77 -3.75 -7.36
N ILE A 73 -3.69 -2.94 -6.82
CA ILE A 73 -5.00 -3.39 -6.35
C ILE A 73 -5.84 -3.92 -7.52
N ILE A 74 -5.88 -3.17 -8.63
CA ILE A 74 -6.62 -3.58 -9.83
C ILE A 74 -5.97 -4.80 -10.49
N GLU A 75 -4.64 -4.85 -10.55
CA GLU A 75 -3.90 -5.97 -11.13
C GLU A 75 -4.07 -7.27 -10.31
N ALA A 76 -4.18 -7.16 -8.98
CA ALA A 76 -4.54 -8.27 -8.11
C ALA A 76 -6.02 -8.71 -8.22
N GLY A 77 -6.81 -7.98 -9.03
CA GLY A 77 -8.18 -8.31 -9.40
C GLY A 77 -9.26 -7.71 -8.51
N PHE A 78 -8.93 -6.84 -7.56
CA PHE A 78 -9.95 -6.17 -6.72
C PHE A 78 -10.74 -5.12 -7.52
N SER A 79 -11.97 -4.82 -7.09
CA SER A 79 -12.86 -3.91 -7.81
C SER A 79 -12.67 -2.44 -7.46
N SER A 80 -12.34 -2.16 -6.20
CA SER A 80 -12.21 -0.79 -5.69
C SER A 80 -11.38 -0.71 -4.42
N TYR A 81 -10.99 0.51 -4.05
CA TYR A 81 -10.30 0.79 -2.80
C TYR A 81 -10.72 2.14 -2.24
N LYS A 82 -10.43 2.36 -0.95
CA LYS A 82 -10.61 3.62 -0.25
C LYS A 82 -9.45 3.87 0.69
N ILE A 83 -8.78 5.01 0.53
CA ILE A 83 -7.84 5.51 1.54
C ILE A 83 -8.67 6.22 2.61
N VAL A 84 -8.71 5.68 3.83
CA VAL A 84 -9.63 6.13 4.89
C VAL A 84 -9.06 7.30 5.67
N THR A 85 -7.82 7.16 6.13
CA THR A 85 -7.17 8.14 6.99
C THR A 85 -5.66 7.94 6.93
N THR A 86 -4.94 8.94 7.42
CA THR A 86 -3.50 8.88 7.62
C THR A 86 -3.17 9.16 9.10
N VAL A 87 -2.31 8.33 9.69
CA VAL A 87 -1.73 8.54 11.02
C VAL A 87 -0.22 8.67 10.85
N GLY A 88 0.31 9.89 10.98
CA GLY A 88 1.69 10.19 10.59
C GLY A 88 1.87 10.09 9.07
N VAL A 89 2.83 9.28 8.60
CA VAL A 89 3.01 8.99 7.16
C VAL A 89 2.24 7.75 6.68
N TYR A 90 1.71 6.94 7.60
CA TYR A 90 1.02 5.69 7.28
C TYR A 90 -0.46 5.92 6.97
N SER A 91 -0.97 5.27 5.93
CA SER A 91 -2.37 5.33 5.56
C SER A 91 -3.05 3.98 5.74
N LEU A 92 -4.35 4.02 6.08
CA LEU A 92 -5.23 2.86 6.03
C LEU A 92 -5.92 2.81 4.65
N ILE A 93 -5.66 1.76 3.90
CA ILE A 93 -6.27 1.49 2.59
C ILE A 93 -7.22 0.29 2.76
N GLU A 94 -8.50 0.51 2.54
CA GLU A 94 -9.50 -0.56 2.44
C GLU A 94 -9.60 -1.01 0.99
N VAL A 95 -9.55 -2.32 0.75
CA VAL A 95 -9.59 -2.91 -0.59
C VAL A 95 -10.73 -3.92 -0.68
N PHE A 96 -11.54 -3.82 -1.74
CA PHE A 96 -12.81 -4.54 -1.87
C PHE A 96 -12.79 -5.52 -3.06
N PRO A 97 -13.22 -6.80 -2.89
CA PRO A 97 -13.19 -7.84 -3.92
C PRO A 97 -13.77 -7.46 -5.28
#